data_AF-A0A956SUL7-F1
#
_entry.id   AF-A0A956SUL7-F1
#
_cell.length_a   1.000
_cell.length_b   1.000
_cell.length_c   1.000
_cell.angle_alpha   90.00
_cell.angle_beta   90.00
_cell.angle_gamma   90.00
#
_symmetry.space_group_name_H-M   'P 1'
#
loop_
_entity.id
_entity.type
_entity.pdbx_description
1 polymer ?
#
loop_
_entity_poly.entity_id
_entity_poly.type
_entity_poly.pdbx_seq_one_letter_code
_entity_poly.pdbx_strand_id
1 'polypeptide(L)'
;MARIHTFVPRKDIEAGTLALIAGYERRYCLTVTPPIPVEEILEAHLGLAYDFDDLPKLVNEPDALGGLWFRSREVKFDQSLDPTMHPSQLGRYRFTVAHETGHWELHRDVFLSNEGQVAMFEAGENPVICRSNDKSPLEWQADAFAGYLLMPKDMV
;
A
#
# COMPACT_ATOMS: atom_id res chain seq x y z
N MET A 1 24.36 5.51 6.98
CA MET A 1 24.06 4.11 6.59
C MET A 1 23.31 4.13 5.28
N ALA A 2 23.83 3.48 4.24
CA ALA A 2 23.26 3.55 2.90
C ALA A 2 21.96 2.72 2.86
N ARG A 3 20.80 3.39 2.86
CA ARG A 3 19.52 2.74 2.54
C ARG A 3 19.53 2.48 1.04
N ILE A 4 19.86 1.25 0.65
CA ILE A 4 19.69 0.79 -0.73
C ILE A 4 18.19 0.58 -0.93
N HIS A 5 17.46 1.67 -1.18
CA HIS A 5 16.15 1.53 -1.82
C HIS A 5 16.44 1.17 -3.28
N THR A 6 16.22 -0.10 -3.63
CA THR A 6 16.31 -0.55 -5.02
C THR A 6 15.26 0.21 -5.81
N PHE A 7 15.68 1.03 -6.75
CA PHE A 7 14.78 1.71 -7.67
C PHE A 7 14.09 0.67 -8.57
N VAL A 8 12.76 0.63 -8.56
CA VAL A 8 11.97 -0.19 -9.49
C VAL A 8 11.53 0.66 -10.69
N PRO A 9 11.93 0.30 -11.92
CA PRO A 9 11.48 1.00 -13.13
C PRO A 9 9.97 0.91 -13.34
N ARG A 10 9.35 1.96 -13.89
CA ARG A 10 7.90 2.03 -14.15
C ARG A 10 7.32 0.81 -14.88
N LYS A 11 8.04 0.29 -15.88
CA LYS A 11 7.62 -0.89 -16.64
C LYS A 11 7.47 -2.13 -15.75
N ASP A 12 8.31 -2.24 -14.72
CA ASP A 12 8.34 -3.38 -13.81
C ASP A 12 7.26 -3.20 -12.72
N ILE A 13 7.01 -1.95 -12.29
CA ILE A 13 5.85 -1.60 -11.45
C ILE A 13 4.54 -1.95 -12.18
N GLU A 14 4.38 -1.51 -13.42
CA GLU A 14 3.20 -1.79 -14.26
C GLU A 14 3.00 -3.29 -14.50
N ALA A 15 4.07 -4.02 -14.82
CA ALA A 15 4.01 -5.48 -14.93
C ALA A 15 3.61 -6.14 -13.60
N GLY A 16 4.09 -5.60 -12.47
CA GLY A 16 3.73 -6.03 -11.12
C GLY A 16 2.24 -5.87 -10.81
N THR A 17 1.62 -4.73 -11.16
CA THR A 17 0.19 -4.53 -10.92
C THR A 17 -0.68 -5.47 -11.77
N LEU A 18 -0.30 -5.70 -13.03
CA LEU A 18 -0.97 -6.68 -13.90
C LEU A 18 -0.83 -8.11 -13.36
N ALA A 19 0.37 -8.47 -12.87
CA ALA A 19 0.61 -9.77 -12.25
C ALA A 19 -0.21 -9.96 -10.97
N LEU A 20 -0.36 -8.91 -10.16
CA LEU A 20 -1.20 -8.89 -8.95
C LEU A 20 -2.67 -9.14 -9.30
N ILE A 21 -3.23 -8.39 -10.26
CA ILE A 21 -4.62 -8.58 -10.72
C ILE A 21 -4.81 -10.00 -11.24
N ALA A 22 -3.92 -10.49 -12.11
CA ALA A 22 -4.01 -11.83 -12.65
C ALA A 22 -3.87 -12.91 -11.56
N GLY A 23 -3.08 -12.64 -10.51
CA GLY A 23 -2.99 -13.48 -9.31
C GLY A 23 -4.32 -13.58 -8.58
N TYR A 24 -4.98 -12.44 -8.36
CA TYR A 24 -6.29 -12.36 -7.74
C TYR A 24 -7.36 -13.10 -8.56
N GLU A 25 -7.45 -12.82 -9.86
CA GLU A 25 -8.36 -13.48 -10.80
C GLU A 25 -8.23 -15.00 -10.76
N ARG A 26 -6.99 -15.51 -10.83
CA ARG A 26 -6.73 -16.96 -10.75
C ARG A 26 -7.14 -17.55 -9.42
N ARG A 27 -6.84 -16.87 -8.31
CA ARG A 27 -7.13 -17.38 -6.96
C ARG A 27 -8.63 -17.51 -6.72
N TYR A 28 -9.43 -16.56 -7.21
CA TYR A 28 -10.87 -16.50 -6.96
C TYR A 28 -11.71 -16.95 -8.16
N CYS A 29 -11.07 -17.42 -9.24
CA CYS A 29 -11.74 -17.88 -10.45
C CYS A 29 -12.72 -16.85 -11.02
N LEU A 30 -12.29 -15.59 -11.08
CA LEU A 30 -13.09 -14.46 -11.57
C LEU A 30 -12.30 -13.64 -12.60
N THR A 31 -13.00 -12.75 -13.29
CA THR A 31 -12.40 -11.70 -14.12
C THR A 31 -12.62 -10.36 -13.45
N VAL A 32 -11.55 -9.59 -13.28
CA VAL A 32 -11.61 -8.22 -12.76
C VAL A 32 -11.90 -7.27 -13.91
N THR A 33 -12.88 -6.40 -13.71
CA THR A 33 -13.10 -5.21 -14.53
C THR A 33 -13.08 -3.98 -13.64
N PRO A 34 -12.70 -2.80 -14.14
CA PRO A 34 -12.84 -1.57 -13.37
C PRO A 34 -14.29 -1.38 -12.90
N PRO A 35 -14.50 -0.88 -11.67
CA PRO A 35 -13.47 -0.47 -10.71
C PRO A 35 -12.71 -1.64 -10.06
N ILE A 36 -11.37 -1.55 -9.98
CA ILE A 36 -10.50 -2.61 -9.44
C ILE A 36 -10.74 -2.83 -7.93
N PRO A 37 -11.02 -4.04 -7.44
CA PRO A 37 -11.38 -4.32 -6.04
C PRO A 37 -10.14 -4.27 -5.13
N VAL A 38 -9.66 -3.06 -4.82
CA VAL A 38 -8.36 -2.85 -4.15
C VAL A 38 -8.39 -3.32 -2.70
N GLU A 39 -9.54 -3.21 -2.03
CA GLU A 39 -9.77 -3.70 -0.68
C GLU A 39 -9.70 -5.23 -0.62
N GLU A 40 -10.35 -5.93 -1.56
CA GLU A 40 -10.32 -7.40 -1.61
C GLU A 40 -8.94 -7.92 -2.07
N ILE A 41 -8.23 -7.19 -2.94
CA ILE A 41 -6.85 -7.52 -3.27
C ILE A 41 -5.95 -7.35 -2.03
N LEU A 42 -6.07 -6.25 -1.30
CA LEU A 42 -5.31 -6.01 -0.07
C LEU A 42 -5.59 -7.08 0.99
N GLU A 43 -6.86 -7.33 1.29
CA GLU A 43 -7.25 -8.20 2.39
C GLU A 43 -7.26 -9.68 1.99
N ALA A 44 -8.09 -10.04 1.01
CA ALA A 44 -8.33 -11.44 0.68
C ALA A 44 -7.15 -12.05 -0.10
N HIS A 45 -6.58 -11.31 -1.07
CA HIS A 45 -5.48 -11.84 -1.89
C HIS A 45 -4.13 -11.80 -1.16
N LEU A 46 -3.77 -10.62 -0.64
CA LEU A 46 -2.47 -10.37 -0.01
C LEU A 46 -2.47 -10.71 1.49
N GLY A 47 -3.63 -10.94 2.10
CA GLY A 47 -3.75 -11.39 3.49
C GLY A 47 -3.36 -10.31 4.51
N LEU A 48 -3.60 -9.04 4.19
CA LEU A 48 -3.42 -7.92 5.11
C LEU A 48 -4.73 -7.61 5.82
N ALA A 49 -4.70 -7.31 7.11
CA ALA A 49 -5.85 -6.72 7.78
C ALA A 49 -5.83 -5.20 7.57
N TYR A 50 -7.00 -4.56 7.47
CA TYR A 50 -7.07 -3.10 7.48
C TYR A 50 -8.17 -2.56 8.38
N ASP A 51 -7.97 -1.34 8.88
CA ASP A 51 -8.96 -0.61 9.68
C ASP A 51 -8.78 0.90 9.56
N PHE A 52 -9.74 1.68 10.07
CA PHE A 52 -9.65 3.13 10.20
C PHE A 52 -9.32 3.55 11.63
N ASP A 53 -8.52 4.60 11.79
CA ASP A 53 -8.15 5.14 13.10
C ASP A 53 -7.91 6.66 13.02
N ASP A 54 -7.75 7.33 14.16
CA ASP A 54 -7.15 8.67 14.21
C ASP A 54 -5.64 8.53 13.98
N LEU A 55 -5.27 8.29 12.72
CA LEU A 55 -3.93 7.88 12.33
C LEU A 55 -2.88 8.96 12.65
N PRO A 56 -3.11 10.26 12.36
CA PRO A 56 -2.16 11.31 12.74
C PRO A 56 -1.82 11.32 14.22
N LYS A 57 -2.80 11.05 15.08
CA LYS A 57 -2.60 10.94 16.52
C LYS A 57 -1.91 9.64 16.92
N LEU A 58 -2.28 8.52 16.30
CA LEU A 58 -1.70 7.19 16.59
C LEU A 58 -0.20 7.16 16.31
N VAL A 59 0.24 7.79 15.22
CA VAL A 59 1.63 7.74 14.76
C VAL A 59 2.39 9.05 15.00
N ASN A 60 1.73 10.05 15.60
CA ASN A 60 2.27 11.38 15.87
C ASN A 60 2.81 12.09 14.62
N GLU A 61 2.07 11.98 13.50
CA GLU A 61 2.41 12.53 12.18
C GLU A 61 1.17 13.23 11.59
N PRO A 62 1.08 14.58 11.64
CA PRO A 62 -0.13 15.33 11.30
C PRO A 62 -0.72 15.07 9.90
N ASP A 63 0.11 14.69 8.93
CA ASP A 63 -0.27 14.53 7.52
C ASP A 63 -0.38 13.06 7.09
N ALA A 64 -0.42 12.13 8.06
CA ALA A 64 -0.53 10.69 7.82
C ALA A 64 -1.94 10.32 7.33
N LEU A 65 -2.00 9.64 6.19
CA LEU A 65 -3.26 9.16 5.60
C LEU A 65 -3.35 7.63 5.56
N GLY A 66 -2.20 6.96 5.44
CA GLY A 66 -2.05 5.52 5.45
C GLY A 66 -0.81 5.12 6.23
N GLY A 67 -0.88 3.96 6.87
CA GLY A 67 0.25 3.34 7.56
C GLY A 67 0.24 1.84 7.39
N LEU A 68 1.41 1.26 7.09
CA LEU A 68 1.59 -0.17 6.90
C LEU A 68 2.60 -0.73 7.91
N TRP A 69 2.15 -1.73 8.69
CA TRP A 69 2.96 -2.55 9.58
C TRP A 69 3.22 -3.91 8.93
N PHE A 70 4.43 -4.11 8.42
CA PHE A 70 4.76 -5.26 7.57
C PHE A 70 4.68 -6.61 8.30
N ARG A 71 5.04 -6.69 9.58
CA ARG A 71 5.07 -7.94 10.36
C ARG A 71 3.70 -8.31 10.87
N SER A 72 2.97 -7.36 11.44
CA SER A 72 1.58 -7.60 11.86
C SER A 72 0.65 -7.77 10.67
N ARG A 73 1.09 -7.36 9.46
CA ARG A 73 0.31 -7.43 8.23
C ARG A 73 -0.93 -6.56 8.33
N GLU A 74 -0.78 -5.40 8.96
CA GLU A 74 -1.85 -4.47 9.23
C GLU A 74 -1.65 -3.18 8.45
N VAL A 75 -2.74 -2.68 7.90
CA VAL A 75 -2.84 -1.36 7.29
C VAL A 75 -3.83 -0.53 8.10
N LYS A 76 -3.48 0.71 8.41
CA LYS A 76 -4.44 1.66 8.98
C LYS A 76 -4.58 2.86 8.06
N PHE A 77 -5.82 3.27 7.85
CA PHE A 77 -6.15 4.50 7.14
C PHE A 77 -6.64 5.55 8.13
N ASP A 78 -6.37 6.82 7.86
CA ASP A 78 -6.97 7.88 8.67
C ASP A 78 -8.49 7.87 8.52
N GLN A 79 -9.21 8.03 9.63
CA GLN A 79 -10.67 8.04 9.68
C GLN A 79 -11.30 9.10 8.76
N SER A 80 -10.59 10.17 8.39
CA SER A 80 -11.10 11.16 7.42
C SER A 80 -11.27 10.58 6.02
N LEU A 81 -10.66 9.43 5.72
CA LEU A 81 -10.80 8.70 4.46
C LEU A 81 -11.96 7.70 4.45
N ASP A 82 -12.57 7.37 5.59
CA ASP A 82 -13.63 6.36 5.67
C ASP A 82 -14.78 6.72 4.70
N PRO A 83 -15.00 5.95 3.62
CA PRO A 83 -16.00 6.29 2.62
C PRO A 83 -17.44 6.10 3.12
N THR A 84 -17.66 5.40 4.25
CA THR A 84 -18.97 5.27 4.88
C THR A 84 -19.39 6.57 5.57
N MET A 85 -18.41 7.29 6.13
CA MET A 85 -18.60 8.58 6.82
C MET A 85 -18.38 9.77 5.88
N HIS A 86 -17.46 9.62 4.91
CA HIS A 86 -17.04 10.65 3.97
C HIS A 86 -17.09 10.12 2.52
N PRO A 87 -18.28 9.92 1.92
CA PRO A 87 -18.41 9.35 0.57
C PRO A 87 -17.66 10.12 -0.53
N SER A 88 -17.45 11.43 -0.35
CA SER A 88 -16.67 12.27 -1.27
C SER A 88 -15.18 11.94 -1.28
N GLN A 89 -14.67 11.21 -0.28
CA GLN A 89 -13.28 10.76 -0.17
C GLN A 89 -13.03 9.40 -0.82
N LEU A 90 -14.04 8.73 -1.38
CA LEU A 90 -13.91 7.38 -1.95
C LEU A 90 -12.72 7.24 -2.91
N GLY A 91 -12.51 8.21 -3.81
CA GLY A 91 -11.36 8.19 -4.73
C GLY A 91 -10.02 8.30 -4.01
N ARG A 92 -9.92 9.16 -2.98
CA ARG A 92 -8.70 9.33 -2.18
C ARG A 92 -8.43 8.10 -1.32
N TYR A 93 -9.46 7.54 -0.71
CA TYR A 93 -9.38 6.29 0.04
C TYR A 93 -8.82 5.16 -0.82
N ARG A 94 -9.42 4.91 -2.00
CA ARG A 94 -8.98 3.84 -2.90
C ARG A 94 -7.58 4.05 -3.44
N PHE A 95 -7.18 5.29 -3.68
CA PHE A 95 -5.79 5.62 -3.99
C PHE A 95 -4.86 5.27 -2.84
N THR A 96 -5.23 5.60 -1.60
CA THR A 96 -4.44 5.28 -0.40
C THR A 96 -4.33 3.76 -0.19
N VAL A 97 -5.42 2.99 -0.38
CA VAL A 97 -5.37 1.51 -0.35
C VAL A 97 -4.39 0.97 -1.40
N ALA A 98 -4.48 1.46 -2.63
CA ALA A 98 -3.60 1.03 -3.72
C ALA A 98 -2.14 1.45 -3.49
N HIS A 99 -1.90 2.58 -2.82
CA HIS A 99 -0.58 3.06 -2.43
C HIS A 99 0.05 2.14 -1.38
N GLU A 100 -0.66 1.82 -0.29
CA GLU A 100 -0.17 0.89 0.73
C GLU A 100 0.03 -0.53 0.16
N THR A 101 -0.81 -0.94 -0.80
CA THR A 101 -0.60 -2.17 -1.58
C THR A 101 0.74 -2.12 -2.33
N GLY A 102 1.09 -0.97 -2.91
CA GLY A 102 2.37 -0.75 -3.56
C GLY A 102 3.55 -0.86 -2.60
N HIS A 103 3.44 -0.35 -1.37
CA HIS A 103 4.47 -0.57 -0.34
C HIS A 103 4.64 -2.04 0.00
N TRP A 104 3.52 -2.77 0.16
CA TRP A 104 3.57 -4.20 0.41
C TRP A 104 4.22 -4.98 -0.74
N GLU A 105 3.83 -4.69 -1.98
CA GLU A 105 4.31 -5.40 -3.16
C GLU A 105 5.77 -5.12 -3.48
N LEU A 106 6.20 -3.87 -3.38
CA LEU A 106 7.52 -3.46 -3.82
C LEU A 106 8.58 -3.50 -2.72
N HIS A 107 8.20 -3.33 -1.45
CA HIS A 107 9.18 -3.01 -0.40
C HIS A 107 9.22 -4.02 0.76
N ARG A 108 8.26 -4.95 0.89
CA ARG A 108 8.18 -5.89 2.03
C ARG A 108 9.47 -6.66 2.30
N ASP A 109 10.20 -7.07 1.27
CA ASP A 109 11.40 -7.91 1.45
C ASP A 109 12.50 -7.15 2.19
N VAL A 110 12.59 -5.83 1.97
CA VAL A 110 13.53 -4.96 2.68
C VAL A 110 13.15 -4.84 4.15
N PHE A 111 11.87 -4.60 4.44
CA PHE A 111 11.37 -4.41 5.82
C PHE A 111 11.30 -5.71 6.63
N LEU A 112 11.14 -6.87 5.98
CA LEU A 112 11.09 -8.18 6.62
C LEU A 112 12.44 -8.91 6.66
N SER A 113 13.48 -8.39 5.99
CA SER A 113 14.83 -8.95 6.00
C SER A 113 15.47 -8.98 7.39
N ASN A 114 16.34 -9.97 7.66
CA ASN A 114 17.01 -10.16 8.96
C ASN A 114 17.70 -8.88 9.51
N GLU A 115 18.25 -8.04 8.64
CA GLU A 115 18.87 -6.77 9.04
C GLU A 115 17.82 -5.74 9.51
N GLY A 116 16.68 -5.66 8.81
CA GLY A 116 15.52 -4.89 9.28
C GLY A 116 14.97 -5.42 10.61
N GLN A 117 15.07 -6.73 10.83
CA GLN A 117 14.62 -7.35 12.08
C GLN A 117 15.43 -6.91 13.30
N VAL A 118 16.75 -6.88 13.21
CA VAL A 118 17.63 -6.47 14.32
C VAL A 118 17.39 -5.00 14.70
N ALA A 119 17.29 -4.11 13.71
CA ALA A 119 17.05 -2.69 13.95
C ALA A 119 15.65 -2.40 14.56
N MET A 120 14.64 -3.21 14.24
CA MET A 120 13.28 -3.06 14.78
C MET A 120 13.10 -3.67 16.17
N PHE A 121 13.77 -4.78 16.51
CA PHE A 121 13.68 -5.34 17.86
C PHE A 121 14.16 -4.37 18.94
N GLU A 122 15.11 -3.50 18.61
CA GLU A 122 15.61 -2.46 19.51
C GLU A 122 14.67 -1.24 19.62
N ALA A 123 13.77 -1.02 18.66
CA ALA A 123 12.96 0.20 18.53
C ALA A 123 11.43 -0.01 18.52
N GLY A 124 10.94 -1.25 18.50
CA GLY A 124 9.57 -1.57 18.13
C GLY A 124 9.36 -1.63 16.60
N GLU A 125 8.25 -2.21 16.16
CA GLU A 125 7.90 -2.20 14.74
C GLU A 125 7.49 -0.78 14.32
N ASN A 126 8.37 -0.11 13.56
CA ASN A 126 8.05 1.19 12.97
C ASN A 126 7.31 0.98 11.64
N PRO A 127 6.07 1.49 11.51
CA PRO A 127 5.34 1.42 10.25
C PRO A 127 6.00 2.27 9.17
N VAL A 128 5.70 1.94 7.91
CA VAL A 128 5.81 2.93 6.83
C VAL A 128 4.58 3.82 6.90
N ILE A 129 4.81 5.13 6.95
CA ILE A 129 3.75 6.14 7.06
C ILE A 129 3.73 6.95 5.76
N CYS A 130 2.64 6.81 5.00
CA CYS A 130 2.35 7.64 3.85
C CYS A 130 1.96 9.04 4.34
N ARG A 131 2.81 10.02 4.03
CA ARG A 131 2.55 11.43 4.30
C ARG A 131 2.15 12.12 3.01
N SER A 132 1.15 13.00 3.10
CA SER A 132 0.57 13.70 1.95
C SER A 132 1.56 14.47 1.05
N ASN A 133 2.78 14.78 1.51
CA ASN A 133 3.77 15.56 0.77
C ASN A 133 5.16 14.90 0.71
N ASP A 134 5.29 13.63 1.10
CA ASP A 134 6.54 12.91 0.96
C ASP A 134 6.74 12.48 -0.50
N LYS A 135 7.94 12.72 -1.03
CA LYS A 135 8.34 12.41 -2.40
C LYS A 135 9.60 11.57 -2.45
N SER A 136 9.88 10.83 -1.38
CA SER A 136 10.98 9.89 -1.37
C SER A 136 10.81 8.88 -2.53
N PRO A 137 11.91 8.26 -3.01
CA PRO A 137 11.81 7.25 -4.06
C PRO A 137 10.86 6.10 -3.72
N LEU A 138 10.67 5.80 -2.42
CA LEU A 138 9.77 4.76 -1.94
C LEU A 138 8.29 5.17 -2.11
N GLU A 139 7.95 6.40 -1.71
CA GLU A 139 6.60 6.98 -1.89
C GLU A 139 6.25 7.13 -3.38
N TRP A 140 7.19 7.61 -4.18
CA TRP A 140 6.98 7.74 -5.63
C TRP A 140 6.71 6.39 -6.29
N GLN A 141 7.38 5.31 -5.85
CA GLN A 141 7.15 3.97 -6.38
C GLN A 141 5.76 3.45 -5.99
N ALA A 142 5.31 3.72 -4.76
CA ALA A 142 3.97 3.36 -4.31
C ALA A 142 2.88 4.19 -5.02
N ASP A 143 3.08 5.48 -5.24
CA ASP A 143 2.18 6.32 -6.06
C ASP A 143 2.08 5.82 -7.49
N ALA A 144 3.23 5.45 -8.10
CA ALA A 144 3.25 4.87 -9.43
C ALA A 144 2.48 3.54 -9.46
N PHE A 145 2.68 2.69 -8.46
CA PHE A 145 1.96 1.43 -8.32
C PHE A 145 0.46 1.66 -8.19
N ALA A 146 0.02 2.59 -7.33
CA ALA A 146 -1.38 2.93 -7.15
C ALA A 146 -2.04 3.37 -8.47
N GLY A 147 -1.35 4.22 -9.24
CA GLY A 147 -1.80 4.65 -10.56
C GLY A 147 -1.98 3.48 -11.54
N TYR A 148 -0.97 2.62 -11.67
CA TYR A 148 -1.03 1.46 -12.56
C TYR A 148 -2.05 0.39 -12.11
N LEU A 149 -2.27 0.24 -10.80
CA LEU A 149 -3.25 -0.71 -10.27
C LEU A 149 -4.67 -0.21 -10.49
N LEU A 150 -4.95 1.07 -10.27
CA LEU A 150 -6.30 1.63 -10.42
C LEU A 150 -6.70 1.88 -11.87
N MET A 151 -5.72 2.08 -12.76
CA MET A 151 -5.93 2.33 -14.20
C MET A 151 -5.05 1.40 -15.05
N PRO A 152 -5.26 0.07 -15.04
CA PRO A 152 -4.45 -0.85 -15.82
C PRO A 152 -4.64 -0.61 -17.32
N LYS A 153 -3.56 -0.42 -18.09
CA LYS A 153 -3.63 -0.09 -19.52
C LYS A 153 -4.48 -1.04 -20.36
N ASP A 154 -4.53 -2.32 -19.98
CA ASP A 154 -5.29 -3.33 -20.73
C ASP A 154 -6.81 -3.20 -20.51
N MET A 155 -7.25 -2.32 -19.60
CA MET A 155 -8.64 -2.12 -19.19
C MET A 155 -9.15 -0.68 -19.41
N VAL A 156 -8.35 0.23 -19.95
CA VAL A 156 -8.70 1.64 -20.25
C VAL A 156 -8.45 2.04 -21.69
#